data_AF-A0A7J8UL22-F1
#
_entry.id   AF-A0A7J8UL22-F1
#
_cell.length_a   1.000
_cell.length_b   1.000
_cell.length_c   1.000
_cell.angle_alpha   90.00
_cell.angle_beta   90.00
_cell.angle_gamma   90.00
#
_symmetry.space_group_name_H-M   'P 1'
#
loop_
_entity.id
_entity.type
_entity.pdbx_description
1 polymer ?
#
loop_
_entity_poly.entity_id
_entity_poly.type
_entity_poly.pdbx_seq_one_letter_code
_entity_poly.pdbx_strand_id
1 'polypeptide(L)'
;WKLSYIRLLFPVIADLLNIFEVFLPQLLLYPNPSDPLNGDAASLMMKDRKQYDQKVKAEYCERYAKKEDITKSAADKETDDEDDITDEDTGSSDDEIAGHADP
;
A
#
# COMPACT_ATOMS: atom_id res chain seq x y z
N TRP A 1 -13.54 22.58 27.52
CA TRP A 1 -12.29 21.78 27.47
C TRP A 1 -12.25 20.81 26.30
N LYS A 2 -13.22 19.90 26.13
CA LYS A 2 -13.23 18.92 25.01
C LYS A 2 -13.31 19.55 23.61
N LEU A 3 -14.11 20.61 23.43
CA LEU A 3 -14.28 21.28 22.14
C LEU A 3 -13.11 22.20 21.75
N SER A 4 -12.42 22.77 22.75
CA SER A 4 -11.24 23.63 22.52
C SER A 4 -10.01 22.82 22.10
N TYR A 5 -9.88 21.58 22.59
CA TYR A 5 -8.77 20.69 22.24
C TYR A 5 -8.92 20.16 20.79
N ILE A 6 -10.15 19.82 20.38
CA ILE A 6 -10.46 19.41 19.00
C ILE A 6 -10.20 20.55 18.01
N ARG A 7 -10.51 21.81 18.37
CA ARG A 7 -10.29 22.98 17.49
C ARG A 7 -8.80 23.31 17.28
N LEU A 8 -7.93 22.92 18.21
CA LEU A 8 -6.47 23.04 18.08
C LEU A 8 -5.85 21.87 17.29
N LEU A 9 -6.44 20.67 17.37
CA LEU A 9 -6.02 19.52 16.58
C LEU A 9 -6.48 19.62 15.12
N PHE A 10 -7.69 20.13 14.87
CA PHE A 10 -8.30 20.24 13.54
C PHE A 10 -7.37 20.84 12.45
N PRO A 11 -6.67 21.96 12.67
CA PRO A 11 -5.73 22.49 11.67
C PRO A 11 -4.51 21.58 11.44
N VAL A 12 -4.04 20.84 12.45
CA VAL A 12 -2.94 19.87 12.29
C VAL A 12 -3.38 18.70 11.39
N ILE A 13 -4.63 18.24 11.50
CA ILE A 13 -5.17 17.14 10.66
C ILE A 13 -5.77 17.61 9.32
N ALA A 14 -6.07 18.90 9.15
CA ALA A 14 -6.73 19.43 7.95
C ALA A 14 -5.79 20.08 6.94
N ASP A 15 -4.53 20.34 7.29
CA ASP A 15 -3.56 20.93 6.38
C ASP A 15 -2.91 19.86 5.48
N LEU A 16 -2.97 20.05 4.16
CA LEU A 16 -2.37 19.14 3.18
C LEU A 16 -0.85 19.07 3.34
N LEU A 17 -0.22 20.15 3.81
CA LEU A 17 1.21 20.14 4.13
C LEU A 17 1.56 19.14 5.24
N ASN A 18 0.68 19.00 6.24
CA ASN A 18 0.90 18.06 7.34
C ASN A 18 0.97 16.60 6.86
N ILE A 19 0.32 16.26 5.74
CA ILE A 19 0.40 14.91 5.17
C ILE A 19 1.84 14.58 4.78
N PHE A 20 2.53 15.51 4.12
CA PHE A 20 3.90 15.29 3.63
C PHE A 20 4.96 15.55 4.71
N GLU A 21 4.74 16.51 5.61
CA GLU A 21 5.73 16.90 6.61
C GLU A 21 5.69 16.04 7.88
N VAL A 22 4.52 15.51 8.24
CA VAL A 22 4.32 14.82 9.53
C VAL A 22 3.77 13.41 9.33
N PHE A 23 2.63 13.26 8.67
CA PHE A 23 1.93 11.98 8.61
C PHE A 23 2.70 10.90 7.86
N LEU A 24 3.10 11.16 6.61
CA LEU A 24 3.79 10.18 5.77
C LEU A 24 5.17 9.79 6.35
N PRO A 25 6.04 10.73 6.77
CA PRO A 25 7.30 10.35 7.40
C PRO A 25 7.12 9.49 8.64
N GLN A 26 6.13 9.80 9.49
CA GLN A 26 5.85 9.02 10.69
C GLN A 26 5.33 7.62 10.37
N LEU A 27 4.38 7.50 9.43
CA LEU A 27 3.80 6.23 9.03
C LEU A 27 4.84 5.30 8.39
N LEU A 28 5.72 5.83 7.55
CA LEU A 28 6.77 5.04 6.89
C LEU A 28 7.86 4.59 7.88
N LEU A 29 8.12 5.38 8.93
CA LEU A 29 9.07 5.02 9.98
C LEU A 29 8.49 3.96 10.94
N TYR A 30 7.19 4.04 11.19
CA TYR A 30 6.45 3.16 12.09
C TYR A 30 5.18 2.63 11.43
N PRO A 31 5.30 1.59 10.59
CA PRO A 31 4.14 0.97 9.95
C PRO A 31 3.23 0.34 11.01
N ASN A 32 1.92 0.32 10.76
CA ASN A 32 0.95 -0.32 11.64
C ASN A 32 0.65 -1.77 11.16
N PRO A 33 1.16 -2.82 11.84
CA PRO A 33 0.85 -4.19 11.48
C PRO A 33 -0.48 -4.70 12.06
N SER A 34 -1.09 -3.98 13.00
CA SER A 34 -2.30 -4.42 13.69
C SER A 34 -3.56 -4.27 12.84
N ASP A 35 -3.52 -3.40 11.83
CA ASP A 35 -4.59 -3.22 10.85
C ASP A 35 -3.98 -3.08 9.44
N PRO A 36 -3.54 -4.19 8.84
CA PRO A 36 -2.71 -4.14 7.65
C PRO A 36 -3.54 -4.08 6.37
N LEU A 37 -3.31 -3.04 5.55
CA LEU A 37 -3.78 -3.03 4.15
C LEU A 37 -2.97 -3.99 3.27
N ASN A 38 -1.69 -4.20 3.58
CA ASN A 38 -0.82 -5.18 2.93
C ASN A 38 -0.44 -6.27 3.94
N GLY A 39 -1.18 -7.39 3.88
CA GLY A 39 -1.02 -8.52 4.81
C GLY A 39 0.36 -9.18 4.76
N ASP A 40 0.96 -9.29 3.58
CA ASP A 40 2.29 -9.90 3.40
C ASP A 40 3.38 -9.03 4.02
N ALA A 41 3.32 -7.72 3.77
CA ALA A 41 4.24 -6.75 4.36
C ALA A 41 4.13 -6.75 5.90
N ALA A 42 2.91 -6.76 6.43
CA ALA A 42 2.69 -6.79 7.87
C ALA A 42 3.16 -8.09 8.52
N SER A 43 2.86 -9.24 7.90
CA SER A 43 3.31 -10.55 8.38
C SER A 43 4.83 -10.65 8.39
N LEU A 44 5.48 -10.17 7.32
CA LEU A 44 6.94 -10.13 7.24
C LEU A 44 7.53 -9.21 8.30
N MET A 45 6.96 -8.02 8.50
CA MET A 45 7.44 -7.07 9.50
C MET A 45 7.30 -7.61 10.94
N MET A 46 6.19 -8.30 11.24
CA MET A 46 5.96 -8.92 12.55
C MET A 46 6.91 -10.10 12.80
N LYS A 47 7.23 -10.88 11.76
CA LYS A 47 8.09 -12.06 11.87
C LYS A 47 9.58 -11.71 11.88
N ASP A 48 10.02 -10.86 10.94
CA ASP A 48 11.40 -10.41 10.81
C ASP A 48 11.47 -8.99 10.22
N ARG A 49 11.63 -8.02 11.12
CA ARG A 49 11.77 -6.61 10.75
C ARG A 49 13.01 -6.31 9.90
N LYS A 50 14.11 -7.04 10.06
CA LYS A 50 15.33 -6.81 9.26
C LYS A 50 15.12 -7.23 7.81
N GLN A 51 14.46 -8.37 7.61
CA GLN A 51 14.12 -8.85 6.27
C GLN A 51 13.11 -7.93 5.59
N TYR A 52 12.12 -7.43 6.34
CA TYR A 52 11.21 -6.39 5.85
C TYR A 52 11.97 -5.14 5.40
N ASP A 53 12.85 -4.60 6.23
CA ASP A 53 13.63 -3.40 5.91
C ASP A 53 14.51 -3.60 4.66
N GLN A 54 15.13 -4.78 4.53
CA GLN A 54 15.92 -5.12 3.35
C GLN A 54 15.06 -5.19 2.09
N LYS A 55 13.90 -5.86 2.16
CA LYS A 55 12.97 -5.97 1.03
C LYS A 55 12.47 -4.59 0.60
N VAL A 56 12.05 -3.75 1.55
CA VAL A 56 11.60 -2.38 1.25
C VAL A 56 12.71 -1.55 0.62
N LYS A 57 13.88 -1.46 1.26
CA LYS A 57 14.95 -0.54 0.82
C LYS A 57 15.71 -1.04 -0.40
N ALA A 58 16.13 -2.30 -0.40
CA ALA A 58 17.03 -2.83 -1.43
C ALA A 58 16.29 -3.36 -2.66
N GLU A 59 15.02 -3.76 -2.53
CA GLU A 59 14.24 -4.27 -3.66
C GLU A 59 13.20 -3.27 -4.15
N TYR A 60 12.29 -2.82 -3.28
CA TYR A 60 11.17 -1.99 -3.73
C TYR A 60 11.56 -0.54 -4.00
N CYS A 61 12.31 0.11 -3.11
CA CYS A 61 12.75 1.49 -3.35
C CYS A 61 13.68 1.56 -4.57
N GLU A 62 14.58 0.59 -4.73
CA GLU A 62 15.48 0.49 -5.88
C GLU A 62 14.78 0.19 -7.21
N ARG A 63 13.61 -0.45 -7.21
CA ARG A 63 12.88 -0.75 -8.46
C ARG A 63 11.83 0.28 -8.82
N TYR A 64 11.25 0.95 -7.83
CA TYR A 64 10.01 1.72 -8.03
C TYR A 64 10.05 3.15 -7.46
N ALA A 65 11.05 3.52 -6.66
CA ALA A 65 11.12 4.82 -6.00
C ALA A 65 12.47 5.52 -6.23
N LYS A 66 13.05 5.31 -7.42
CA LYS A 66 14.31 5.93 -7.83
C LYS A 66 14.10 7.37 -8.27
N LYS A 67 15.13 8.19 -8.07
CA LYS A 67 15.08 9.61 -8.49
C LYS A 67 15.00 9.72 -10.02
N GLU A 68 15.63 8.77 -10.71
CA GLU A 68 15.67 8.68 -12.16
C GLU A 68 14.26 8.47 -12.75
N ASP A 69 13.40 7.70 -12.08
CA ASP A 69 12.02 7.43 -12.53
C ASP A 69 11.17 8.72 -12.54
N ILE A 70 11.35 9.58 -11.52
CA ILE A 70 10.65 10.87 -11.42
C ILE A 70 11.01 11.77 -12.60
N THR A 71 12.29 11.79 -13.00
CA THR A 71 12.75 12.62 -14.12
C THR A 71 12.30 12.07 -15.47
N LYS A 72 12.14 10.74 -15.57
CA LYS A 72 11.73 10.08 -16.81
C LYS A 72 10.23 10.22 -17.06
N SER A 73 9.40 10.10 -16.02
CA SER A 73 7.94 10.35 -16.12
C SER A 73 7.56 11.80 -16.46
N ALA A 74 8.47 12.76 -16.25
CA ALA A 74 8.27 14.15 -16.68
C ALA A 74 8.66 14.39 -18.15
N ALA A 75 9.54 13.55 -18.72
CA ALA A 75 9.96 13.61 -20.11
C ALA A 75 9.09 12.75 -21.04
N ASP A 76 8.53 11.64 -20.54
CA ASP A 76 7.76 10.66 -21.34
C ASP A 76 6.25 10.98 -21.44
N LYS A 77 5.79 12.18 -21.03
CA LYS A 77 4.38 12.62 -21.22
C LYS A 77 4.01 12.91 -22.69
N GLU A 78 4.89 12.65 -23.66
CA GLU A 78 4.61 12.85 -25.09
C GLU A 78 4.37 11.56 -25.89
N THR A 79 4.43 10.36 -25.29
CA THR A 79 4.15 9.10 -26.03
C THR A 79 3.26 8.18 -25.22
N ASP A 80 1.95 8.32 -25.48
CA ASP A 80 0.84 7.48 -25.04
C ASP A 80 0.79 6.26 -25.97
N ASP A 81 1.38 5.13 -25.56
CA ASP A 81 1.22 3.85 -26.25
C ASP A 81 0.32 2.95 -25.37
N GLU A 82 -0.90 2.78 -25.88
CA GLU A 82 -2.02 2.04 -25.30
C GLU A 82 -1.83 0.53 -25.50
N ASP A 83 -1.34 -0.20 -24.48
CA ASP A 83 -1.23 -1.66 -24.54
C ASP A 83 -2.22 -2.36 -23.58
N ASP A 84 -3.40 -2.64 -24.17
CA ASP A 84 -4.20 -3.87 -24.14
C ASP A 84 -4.44 -4.61 -22.81
N ILE A 85 -5.64 -4.44 -22.24
CA ILE A 85 -6.18 -5.23 -21.13
C ILE A 85 -6.74 -6.53 -21.72
N THR A 86 -6.00 -7.64 -21.63
CA THR A 86 -6.55 -8.96 -21.96
C THR A 86 -7.39 -9.48 -20.78
N ASP A 87 -8.71 -9.41 -20.90
CA ASP A 87 -9.70 -10.06 -20.03
C ASP A 87 -9.65 -11.60 -20.25
N GLU A 88 -8.97 -12.33 -19.36
CA GLU A 88 -8.99 -13.80 -19.35
C GLU A 88 -10.15 -14.30 -18.47
N ASP A 89 -11.15 -14.85 -19.15
CA ASP A 89 -12.38 -15.51 -18.71
C ASP A 89 -12.17 -16.51 -17.56
N THR A 90 -12.55 -16.13 -16.33
CA THR A 90 -12.66 -17.08 -15.21
C THR A 90 -14.00 -17.82 -15.28
N GLY A 91 -14.08 -18.83 -16.13
CA GLY A 91 -15.13 -19.85 -16.09
C GLY A 91 -14.95 -20.79 -14.90
N SER A 92 -15.42 -20.40 -13.70
CA SER A 92 -15.46 -21.31 -12.55
C SER A 92 -16.80 -22.04 -12.52
N SER A 93 -16.79 -23.27 -13.04
CA SER A 93 -17.91 -24.21 -13.04
C SER A 93 -18.37 -24.54 -11.62
N ASP A 94 -19.68 -24.46 -11.45
CA ASP A 94 -20.51 -24.87 -10.32
C ASP A 94 -20.36 -26.39 -10.08
N ASP A 95 -20.14 -26.83 -8.84
CA ASP A 95 -20.43 -28.20 -8.44
C ASP A 95 -20.81 -28.27 -6.95
N GLU A 96 -21.99 -28.86 -6.74
CA GLU A 96 -22.87 -28.72 -5.59
C GLU A 96 -22.41 -29.44 -4.31
N ILE A 97 -22.79 -28.87 -3.15
CA ILE A 97 -22.75 -29.50 -1.82
C ILE A 97 -24.03 -30.34 -1.61
N ALA A 98 -23.89 -31.65 -1.49
CA ALA A 98 -24.77 -32.54 -0.70
C ALA A 98 -24.03 -33.89 -0.53
N GLY A 99 -23.56 -34.27 0.66
CA GLY A 99 -24.41 -34.72 1.76
C GLY A 99 -24.08 -36.20 2.03
N HIS A 100 -23.36 -36.47 3.12
CA HIS A 100 -23.10 -37.79 3.69
C HIS A 100 -24.37 -38.66 3.80
N ALA A 101 -24.28 -39.94 3.41
CA ALA A 101 -24.50 -41.13 4.25
C ALA A 101 -24.74 -42.40 3.40
N ASP A 102 -24.05 -43.50 3.72
CA ASP A 102 -24.67 -44.84 3.84
C ASP A 102 -23.76 -45.80 4.66
N PRO A 103 -24.29 -46.88 5.29
CA PRO A 103 -23.73 -47.60 6.44
C PRO A 103 -22.67 -48.66 6.12
#